data_AF-D1P593-F1
#
_entry.id   AF-D1P593-F1
#
_cell.length_a   1.000
_cell.length_b   1.000
_cell.length_c   1.000
_cell.angle_alpha   90.00
_cell.angle_beta   90.00
_cell.angle_gamma   90.00
#
_symmetry.space_group_name_H-M   'P 1'
#
loop_
_entity.id
_entity.type
_entity.pdbx_description
1 polymer ?
#
loop_
_entity_poly.entity_id
_entity_poly.type
_entity_poly.pdbx_seq_one_letter_code
_entity_poly.pdbx_strand_id
1 'polypeptide(L)'
;MDIHRGNILCQQGHIAKLLDWEYAANTDIAFSLETYFQFNSLTDGQKDFFLTQYCDIHGAYRDKIKLANHCKQWEPWVKYMTLMWYEVQWKQRQEPQFLIDSSPLRHYFSL
;
A
#
# COMPACT_ATOMS: atom_id res chain seq x y z
N MET A 1 1.03 -2.40 -6.12
CA MET A 1 0.56 -2.98 -4.86
C MET A 1 1.69 -3.18 -3.87
N ASP A 2 2.83 -3.76 -4.29
CA ASP A 2 3.95 -4.03 -3.38
C ASP A 2 5.10 -3.00 -3.48
N ILE A 3 4.77 -1.70 -3.41
CA ILE A 3 5.77 -0.64 -3.45
C ILE A 3 6.20 -0.33 -2.02
N HIS A 4 7.42 -0.71 -1.64
CA HIS A 4 8.03 -0.38 -0.36
C HIS A 4 9.55 -0.28 -0.51
N ARG A 5 10.26 0.18 0.54
CA ARG A 5 11.73 0.38 0.50
C ARG A 5 12.56 -0.81 0.00
N GLY A 6 12.05 -2.04 0.14
CA GLY A 6 12.74 -3.25 -0.33
C GLY A 6 12.72 -3.40 -1.85
N ASN A 7 11.68 -2.84 -2.50
CA ASN A 7 11.44 -2.93 -3.93
C ASN A 7 11.82 -1.64 -4.67
N ILE A 8 12.62 -0.76 -4.03
CA ILE A 8 13.09 0.50 -4.62
C ILE A 8 14.61 0.56 -4.56
N LEU A 9 15.26 0.66 -5.72
CA LEU A 9 16.69 0.95 -5.83
C LEU A 9 16.90 2.45 -6.04
N CYS A 10 17.54 3.09 -5.06
CA CYS A 10 17.99 4.47 -5.15
C CYS A 10 19.51 4.50 -5.25
N GLN A 11 20.05 5.06 -6.34
CA GLN A 11 21.49 5.29 -6.53
C GLN A 11 21.73 6.78 -6.80
N GLN A 12 22.72 7.37 -6.12
CA GLN A 12 23.05 8.79 -6.32
C GLN A 12 23.32 9.09 -7.80
N GLY A 13 22.71 10.16 -8.31
CA GLY A 13 22.83 10.55 -9.73
C GLY A 13 21.95 9.76 -10.70
N HIS A 14 21.13 8.82 -10.23
CA HIS A 14 20.24 8.02 -11.08
C HIS A 14 18.78 8.10 -10.65
N ILE A 15 17.88 7.90 -11.62
CA ILE A 15 16.44 7.76 -11.36
C ILE A 15 16.22 6.47 -10.55
N ALA A 16 15.34 6.56 -9.55
CA ALA A 16 14.95 5.40 -8.75
C ALA A 16 14.32 4.31 -9.63
N LYS A 17 14.69 3.05 -9.38
CA LYS A 17 14.13 1.90 -10.09
C LYS A 17 13.21 1.12 -9.18
N LEU A 18 12.05 0.74 -9.70
CA LEU A 18 11.14 -0.20 -9.05
C LEU A 18 11.51 -1.62 -9.47
N LEU A 19 11.50 -2.52 -8.49
CA LEU A 19 11.78 -3.94 -8.67
C LEU A 19 10.54 -4.78 -8.30
N ASP A 20 10.70 -6.08 -8.49
CA ASP A 20 9.79 -7.12 -7.99
C ASP A 20 8.33 -6.94 -8.42
N TRP A 21 8.08 -7.21 -9.69
CA TRP A 21 6.77 -7.02 -10.32
C TRP A 21 5.83 -8.21 -10.12
N GLU A 22 6.10 -9.14 -9.20
CA GLU A 22 5.30 -10.36 -9.05
C GLU A 22 3.84 -10.10 -8.65
N TYR A 23 3.59 -9.00 -7.93
CA TYR A 23 2.24 -8.53 -7.58
C TYR A 23 1.73 -7.42 -8.50
N ALA A 24 2.34 -7.22 -9.68
CA ALA A 24 1.84 -6.25 -10.65
C ALA A 24 0.57 -6.77 -11.31
N ALA A 25 -0.48 -5.95 -11.28
CA ALA A 25 -1.74 -6.25 -11.94
C ALA A 25 -2.41 -4.96 -12.41
N ASN A 26 -3.35 -5.08 -13.35
CA ASN A 26 -4.22 -3.97 -13.70
C ASN A 26 -5.25 -3.78 -12.59
N THR A 27 -4.98 -2.82 -11.70
CA THR A 27 -5.81 -2.54 -10.53
C THR A 27 -6.33 -1.10 -10.56
N ASP A 28 -7.36 -0.85 -9.75
CA ASP A 28 -7.77 0.52 -9.48
C ASP A 28 -6.60 1.32 -8.88
N ILE A 29 -6.40 2.55 -9.36
CA ILE A 29 -5.28 3.39 -8.94
C ILE A 29 -5.37 3.76 -7.46
N ALA A 30 -6.58 4.00 -6.94
CA ALA A 30 -6.77 4.36 -5.55
C ALA A 30 -6.49 3.16 -4.64
N PHE A 31 -6.84 1.95 -5.06
CA PHE A 31 -6.43 0.72 -4.39
C PHE A 31 -4.90 0.58 -4.37
N SER A 32 -4.23 0.77 -5.50
CA SER A 32 -2.76 0.74 -5.56
C SER A 32 -2.10 1.77 -4.65
N LEU A 33 -2.61 3.00 -4.61
CA LEU A 33 -2.09 4.04 -3.73
C LEU A 33 -2.36 3.74 -2.26
N GLU A 34 -3.54 3.23 -1.93
CA GLU A 34 -3.87 2.87 -0.54
C GLU A 34 -3.00 1.70 -0.04
N THR A 35 -2.68 0.70 -0.89
CA THR A 35 -1.69 -0.34 -0.54
C THR A 35 -0.32 0.27 -0.24
N TYR A 36 0.15 1.19 -1.08
CA TYR A 36 1.41 1.90 -0.86
C TYR A 36 1.40 2.71 0.45
N PHE A 37 0.30 3.42 0.74
CA PHE A 37 0.17 4.21 1.96
C PHE A 37 0.23 3.36 3.23
N GLN A 38 -0.49 2.23 3.26
CA GLN A 38 -0.50 1.34 4.42
C GLN A 38 0.82 0.58 4.59
N PHE A 39 1.40 0.04 3.53
CA PHE A 39 2.64 -0.76 3.62
C PHE A 39 3.87 0.07 3.96
N ASN A 40 3.81 1.40 3.78
CA ASN A 40 4.85 2.34 4.20
C ASN A 40 4.46 3.15 5.45
N SER A 41 3.33 2.82 6.09
CA SER A 41 2.85 3.48 7.31
C SER A 41 2.81 5.01 7.19
N LEU A 42 2.38 5.53 6.04
CA LEU A 42 2.37 6.98 5.81
C LEU A 42 1.33 7.66 6.71
N THR A 43 1.76 8.76 7.33
CA THR A 43 0.87 9.68 8.04
C THR A 43 -0.04 10.43 7.06
N ASP A 44 -1.17 10.97 7.54
CA ASP A 44 -2.09 11.74 6.67
C ASP A 44 -1.40 12.93 5.98
N GLY A 45 -0.45 13.59 6.66
CA GLY A 45 0.35 14.65 6.05
C GLY A 45 1.27 14.15 4.93
N GLN A 46 1.84 12.95 5.06
CA GLN A 46 2.65 12.33 4.01
C GLN A 46 1.78 11.84 2.84
N LYS A 47 0.59 11.32 3.10
CA LYS A 47 -0.38 10.95 2.06
C LYS A 47 -0.80 12.19 1.26
N ASP A 48 -1.13 13.29 1.92
CA ASP A 48 -1.50 14.54 1.26
C ASP A 48 -0.34 15.12 0.43
N PHE A 49 0.88 15.12 0.98
CA PHE A 49 2.08 15.52 0.26
C PHE A 49 2.27 14.68 -1.01
N PHE A 50 2.20 13.36 -0.90
CA PHE A 50 2.33 12.44 -2.04
C PHE A 50 1.27 12.72 -3.10
N LEU A 51 0.00 12.82 -2.71
CA LEU A 51 -1.10 13.07 -3.64
C LEU A 51 -0.99 14.44 -4.32
N THR A 52 -0.45 15.46 -3.63
CA THR A 52 -0.13 16.76 -4.23
C THR A 52 0.92 16.63 -5.31
N GLN A 53 2.03 15.92 -5.04
CA GLN A 53 3.06 15.69 -6.05
C GLN A 53 2.50 14.90 -7.24
N TYR A 54 1.75 13.84 -6.96
CA TYR A 54 1.20 12.94 -7.98
C TYR A 54 0.16 13.64 -8.89
N CYS A 55 -0.81 14.35 -8.30
CA CYS A 55 -1.91 14.96 -9.05
C CYS A 55 -1.56 16.37 -9.55
N ASP A 56 -1.16 17.25 -8.65
CA ASP A 56 -1.12 18.69 -8.93
C ASP A 56 0.19 19.11 -9.61
N ILE A 57 1.32 18.50 -9.20
CA ILE A 57 2.64 18.82 -9.76
C ILE A 57 2.93 18.00 -11.02
N HIS A 58 2.66 16.70 -11.00
CA HIS A 58 2.98 15.80 -12.12
C HIS A 58 1.79 15.51 -13.05
N GLY A 59 0.57 15.94 -12.72
CA GLY A 59 -0.59 15.79 -13.59
C GLY A 59 -1.03 14.34 -13.82
N ALA A 60 -0.58 13.40 -12.99
CA ALA A 60 -0.84 11.96 -13.21
C ALA A 60 -2.31 11.58 -12.96
N TYR A 61 -3.02 12.39 -12.19
CA TYR A 61 -4.46 12.25 -11.98
C TYR A 61 -5.10 13.63 -11.81
N ARG A 62 -6.29 13.82 -12.38
CA ARG A 62 -6.89 15.16 -12.56
C ARG A 62 -7.43 15.80 -11.29
N ASP A 63 -7.88 15.00 -10.33
CA ASP A 63 -8.59 15.49 -9.14
C ASP A 63 -8.04 14.82 -7.88
N LYS A 64 -7.17 15.56 -7.18
CA LYS A 64 -6.54 15.14 -5.93
C LYS A 64 -7.57 14.76 -4.86
N ILE A 65 -8.61 15.57 -4.68
CA ILE A 65 -9.60 15.37 -3.60
C ILE A 65 -10.43 14.12 -3.89
N LYS A 66 -10.85 13.93 -5.15
CA LYS A 66 -11.54 12.71 -5.57
C LYS A 66 -10.66 11.48 -5.37
N LEU A 67 -9.38 11.55 -5.74
CA LEU A 67 -8.45 10.42 -5.55
C LEU A 67 -8.23 10.10 -4.07
N ALA A 68 -8.02 11.11 -3.23
CA ALA A 68 -7.85 10.94 -1.79
C ALA A 68 -9.07 10.23 -1.16
N ASN A 69 -10.28 10.68 -1.50
CA ASN A 69 -11.51 10.05 -1.02
C ASN A 69 -11.65 8.61 -1.53
N HIS A 70 -11.23 8.34 -2.77
CA HIS A 70 -11.27 7.00 -3.33
C HIS A 70 -10.27 6.07 -2.64
N CYS A 71 -9.05 6.53 -2.31
CA CYS A 71 -8.09 5.74 -1.54
C CYS A 71 -8.67 5.36 -0.18
N LYS A 72 -9.31 6.31 0.50
CA LYS A 72 -9.98 6.07 1.78
C LYS A 72 -11.10 5.03 1.69
N GLN A 73 -11.84 4.98 0.58
CA GLN A 73 -12.86 3.94 0.36
C GLN A 73 -12.25 2.54 0.18
N TRP A 74 -11.01 2.46 -0.33
CA TRP A 74 -10.26 1.21 -0.43
C TRP A 74 -9.60 0.77 0.88
N GLU A 75 -9.46 1.65 1.87
CA GLU A 75 -8.80 1.35 3.15
C GLU A 75 -9.25 0.02 3.81
N PRO A 76 -10.55 -0.23 4.03
CA PRO A 76 -10.99 -1.49 4.66
C PRO A 76 -10.69 -2.72 3.78
N TRP A 77 -10.74 -2.58 2.46
CA TRP A 77 -10.47 -3.67 1.52
C TRP A 77 -8.99 -4.02 1.45
N VAL A 78 -8.11 -3.02 1.50
CA VAL A 78 -6.65 -3.23 1.60
C VAL A 78 -6.32 -3.93 2.92
N LYS A 79 -6.92 -3.51 4.04
CA LYS A 79 -6.76 -4.16 5.35
C LYS A 79 -7.22 -5.62 5.30
N TYR A 80 -8.37 -5.87 4.69
CA TYR A 80 -8.92 -7.23 4.58
C TYR A 80 -8.05 -8.13 3.71
N MET A 81 -7.62 -7.64 2.54
CA MET A 81 -6.70 -8.37 1.65
C MET A 81 -5.39 -8.70 2.37
N THR A 82 -4.84 -7.74 3.11
CA THR A 82 -3.59 -7.92 3.88
C THR A 82 -3.76 -8.96 4.98
N LEU A 83 -4.88 -8.93 5.72
CA LEU A 83 -5.19 -9.96 6.72
C LEU A 83 -5.28 -11.34 6.07
N MET A 84 -5.97 -11.45 4.93
CA MET A 84 -6.12 -12.73 4.24
C MET A 84 -4.81 -13.27 3.71
N TRP A 85 -3.91 -12.39 3.26
CA TRP A 85 -2.55 -12.78 2.92
C TRP A 85 -1.84 -13.40 4.13
N TYR A 86 -1.87 -12.74 5.30
CA TYR A 86 -1.26 -13.27 6.53
C TYR A 86 -1.83 -14.63 6.95
N GLU A 87 -3.16 -14.81 6.88
CA GLU A 87 -3.81 -16.08 7.23
C GLU A 87 -3.39 -17.23 6.30
N VAL A 88 -3.27 -16.97 4.98
CA VAL A 88 -2.79 -17.95 4.01
C VAL A 88 -1.32 -18.29 4.27
N GLN A 89 -0.47 -17.29 4.51
CA GLN A 89 0.95 -17.49 4.81
C GLN A 89 1.15 -18.29 6.10
N TRP A 90 0.41 -17.97 7.16
CA TRP A 90 0.44 -18.72 8.40
C TRP A 90 0.03 -20.18 8.18
N LYS A 91 -1.07 -20.43 7.45
CA LYS A 91 -1.52 -21.79 7.15
C LYS A 91 -0.48 -22.60 6.37
N GLN A 92 0.25 -21.98 5.44
CA GLN A 92 1.23 -22.66 4.60
C GLN A 92 2.57 -22.88 5.31
N ARG A 93 3.07 -21.89 6.05
CA ARG A 93 4.42 -21.89 6.62
C ARG A 93 4.47 -22.24 8.10
N GLN A 94 3.34 -22.16 8.80
CA GLN A 94 3.21 -22.42 10.25
C GLN A 94 4.13 -21.53 11.12
N GLU A 95 4.52 -20.36 10.61
CA GLU A 95 5.37 -19.42 11.34
C GLU A 95 4.53 -18.47 12.21
N PRO A 96 4.79 -18.37 13.53
CA PRO A 96 4.01 -17.50 14.43
C PRO A 96 4.05 -16.02 14.06
N GLN A 97 5.09 -15.58 13.35
CA GLN A 97 5.29 -14.18 12.97
C GLN A 97 4.09 -13.64 12.18
N PHE A 98 3.49 -14.43 11.29
CA PHE A 98 2.31 -14.01 10.51
C PHE A 98 1.07 -13.72 11.39
N LEU A 99 0.91 -14.39 12.53
CA LEU A 99 -0.14 -14.08 13.50
C LEU A 99 0.18 -12.81 14.31
N ILE A 100 1.45 -12.62 14.65
CA ILE A 100 1.90 -11.42 15.37
C ILE A 100 1.70 -10.18 14.49
N ASP A 101 2.14 -10.22 13.24
CA ASP A 101 2.08 -9.10 12.31
C ASP A 101 0.65 -8.76 11.88
N SER A 102 -0.24 -9.77 11.82
CA SER A 102 -1.66 -9.55 11.54
C SER A 102 -2.50 -9.14 12.74
N SER A 103 -1.96 -9.17 13.96
CA SER A 103 -2.69 -8.83 15.20
C SER A 103 -3.44 -7.48 15.13
N PRO A 104 -2.83 -6.37 14.64
CA PRO A 104 -3.55 -5.11 14.49
C PRO A 104 -4.74 -5.19 13.53
N LEU A 105 -4.64 -5.99 12.46
CA LEU A 105 -5.71 -6.20 11.49
C LEU A 105 -6.82 -7.08 12.08
N ARG A 106 -6.47 -8.11 12.83
CA ARG A 106 -7.44 -8.95 13.56
C ARG A 106 -8.24 -8.12 14.55
N HIS A 107 -7.57 -7.26 15.32
CA HIS A 107 -8.25 -6.32 16.21
C HIS A 107 -9.19 -5.37 15.43
N TYR A 108 -8.73 -4.81 14.31
CA TYR A 108 -9.56 -3.95 13.45
C TYR A 108 -10.84 -4.64 12.97
N PHE A 109 -10.78 -5.95 12.67
CA PHE A 109 -11.93 -6.74 12.24
C PHE A 109 -12.66 -7.49 13.38
N SER A 110 -12.28 -7.27 14.64
CA SER A 110 -12.86 -7.96 15.81
C SER A 110 -12.76 -9.49 15.77
N LEU A 111 -11.58 -10.01 15.37
CA LEU A 111 -11.23 -11.44 15.29
C LEU A 111 -10.22 -11.90 16.34
#